data_AF-A0A2V6RW08-F1
#
_entry.id   AF-A0A2V6RW08-F1
#
_cell.length_a   1.000
_cell.length_b   1.000
_cell.length_c   1.000
_cell.angle_alpha   90.00
_cell.angle_beta   90.00
_cell.angle_gamma   90.00
#
_symmetry.space_group_name_H-M   'P 1'
#
loop_
_entity.id
_entity.type
_entity.pdbx_description
1 polymer ?
#
loop_
_entity_poly.entity_id
_entity_poly.type
_entity_poly.pdbx_seq_one_letter_code
_entity_poly.pdbx_strand_id
1 'polypeptide(L)'
;MRNRTLPLRRLGLALLVASTVFPPSAGAQSSCDLGFALTHGGVAEADINGDGLTCEFNTVDSITGVWTTIALDNVPPDISAPDQCPDHFVSTPWPCGVTPDRNMDCKVCMKATQGHVFFVDDNAKSGSCVSNPTKCKAPDKCTVAACDATTGLCVFTPVVCTASDQCHVPGTCDLATGQCSNPPAPDGTACNDGNLCTFDNCQAGMCTPFIGKTCPAGCDPATGMCM
;
A
#
# COMPACT_ATOMS: atom_id res chain seq x y z
N MET A 1 -2.45 88.99 13.55
CA MET A 1 -3.34 88.32 12.57
C MET A 1 -2.52 87.77 11.42
N ARG A 2 -2.32 86.44 11.35
CA ARG A 2 -2.17 85.69 10.09
C ARG A 2 -2.16 84.19 10.38
N ASN A 3 -3.26 83.60 9.95
CA ASN A 3 -3.56 82.19 9.81
C ASN A 3 -2.61 81.54 8.78
N ARG A 4 -2.14 80.30 9.00
CA ARG A 4 -1.78 79.33 7.94
C ARG A 4 -1.29 77.96 8.50
N THR A 5 -2.24 77.02 8.49
CA THR A 5 -2.15 75.65 7.92
C THR A 5 -0.98 74.73 8.28
N LEU A 6 -1.29 73.70 9.10
CA LEU A 6 -0.51 72.46 9.21
C LEU A 6 -0.54 71.68 7.88
N PRO A 7 0.58 71.07 7.43
CA PRO A 7 0.54 70.09 6.35
C PRO A 7 0.07 68.73 6.87
N LEU A 8 -0.90 68.12 6.15
CA LEU A 8 -1.29 66.73 6.31
C LEU A 8 -0.06 65.82 6.11
N ARG A 9 0.47 65.25 7.19
CA ARG A 9 1.29 64.04 7.09
C ARG A 9 0.35 62.89 6.77
N ARG A 10 0.51 62.31 5.57
CA ARG A 10 -0.15 61.07 5.15
C ARG A 10 0.08 59.99 6.21
N LEU A 11 -0.98 59.60 6.91
CA LEU A 11 -1.02 58.35 7.68
C LEU A 11 -1.06 57.22 6.65
N GLY A 12 0.11 56.76 6.22
CA GLY A 12 0.25 55.47 5.55
C GLY A 12 0.12 54.39 6.61
N LEU A 13 -1.10 53.89 6.83
CA LEU A 13 -1.34 52.71 7.64
C LEU A 13 -0.76 51.51 6.87
N ALA A 14 0.51 51.20 7.13
CA ALA A 14 1.11 49.96 6.66
C ALA A 14 0.43 48.82 7.40
N LEU A 15 -0.59 48.25 6.78
CA LEU A 15 -1.19 46.98 7.18
C LEU A 15 -0.12 45.92 6.94
N LEU A 16 0.71 45.67 7.96
CA LEU A 16 1.53 44.46 8.03
C LEU A 16 0.55 43.29 8.17
N VAL A 17 0.10 42.76 7.04
CA VAL A 17 -0.40 41.39 6.98
C VAL A 17 0.81 40.53 7.28
N ALA A 18 1.00 40.18 8.55
CA ALA A 18 1.87 39.09 8.92
C ALA A 18 1.23 37.83 8.33
N SER A 19 1.57 37.53 7.08
CA SER A 19 1.37 36.21 6.52
C SER A 19 2.25 35.28 7.34
N THR A 20 1.71 34.74 8.42
CA THR A 20 2.22 33.53 9.05
C THR A 20 2.04 32.43 8.01
N VAL A 21 2.99 32.35 7.08
CA VAL A 21 3.25 31.13 6.35
C VAL A 21 3.75 30.18 7.42
N PHE A 22 2.83 29.43 8.02
CA PHE A 22 3.21 28.23 8.73
C PHE A 22 3.97 27.38 7.73
N PRO A 23 5.24 27.00 8.00
CA PRO A 23 5.83 25.92 7.24
C PRO A 23 4.85 24.74 7.31
N PRO A 24 4.63 23.97 6.23
CA PRO A 24 3.82 22.77 6.33
C PRO A 24 4.46 21.91 7.43
N SER A 25 3.78 21.80 8.57
CA SER A 25 4.14 20.84 9.60
C SER A 25 4.16 19.48 8.91
N ALA A 26 5.32 18.83 8.95
CA ALA A 26 5.54 17.52 8.37
C ALA A 26 4.39 16.59 8.77
N GLY A 27 3.77 15.95 7.79
CA GLY A 27 2.44 15.37 7.92
C GLY A 27 2.34 14.29 8.99
N ALA A 28 1.55 14.56 10.02
CA ALA A 28 0.82 13.54 10.76
C ALA A 28 -0.19 12.90 9.79
N GLN A 29 -0.20 11.57 9.66
CA GLN A 29 -1.25 10.90 8.89
C GLN A 29 -2.61 11.13 9.58
N SER A 30 -3.56 11.74 8.87
CA SER A 30 -4.92 11.98 9.37
C SER A 30 -5.81 10.72 9.43
N SER A 31 -5.20 9.52 9.30
CA SER A 31 -5.90 8.23 9.22
C SER A 31 -5.01 7.11 9.74
N CYS A 32 -5.62 6.20 10.52
CA CYS A 32 -4.95 5.02 11.06
C CYS A 32 -5.05 3.82 10.13
N ASP A 33 -4.14 2.85 10.31
CA ASP A 33 -4.21 1.54 9.66
C ASP A 33 -5.51 0.80 10.05
N LEU A 34 -5.96 -0.10 9.18
CA LEU A 34 -7.19 -0.86 9.42
C LEU A 34 -7.13 -1.60 10.76
N GLY A 35 -8.13 -1.34 11.62
CA GLY A 35 -8.22 -1.91 12.97
C GLY A 35 -7.76 -0.98 14.08
N PHE A 36 -7.06 0.11 13.77
CA PHE A 36 -6.65 1.13 14.74
C PHE A 36 -7.64 2.31 14.75
N ALA A 37 -7.91 2.84 15.93
CA ALA A 37 -8.73 4.03 16.12
C ALA A 37 -7.83 5.24 16.35
N LEU A 38 -8.10 6.34 15.64
CA LEU A 38 -7.43 7.61 15.91
C LEU A 38 -7.96 8.16 17.23
N THR A 39 -7.07 8.40 18.19
CA THR A 39 -7.43 8.99 19.47
C THR A 39 -6.83 10.39 19.60
N HIS A 40 -7.55 11.27 20.30
CA HIS A 40 -7.08 12.60 20.64
C HIS A 40 -6.69 12.61 22.12
N GLY A 41 -5.39 12.67 22.42
CA GLY A 41 -4.89 12.58 23.79
C GLY A 41 -4.88 11.15 24.35
N GLY A 42 -4.51 10.18 23.51
CA GLY A 42 -4.28 8.78 23.87
C GLY A 42 -3.05 8.56 24.77
N VAL A 43 -2.43 7.38 24.71
CA VAL A 43 -1.27 7.03 25.54
C VAL A 43 -0.12 8.01 25.28
N ALA A 44 0.16 8.92 26.22
CA ALA A 44 1.10 10.04 26.05
C ALA A 44 2.54 9.59 25.77
N GLU A 45 2.91 8.38 26.16
CA GLU A 45 4.21 7.77 25.88
C GLU A 45 4.36 7.30 24.42
N ALA A 46 3.25 7.18 23.69
CA ALA A 46 3.25 6.92 22.27
C ALA A 46 3.33 8.22 21.46
N ASP A 47 2.72 9.32 21.92
CA ASP A 47 2.74 10.66 21.30
C ASP A 47 4.08 11.39 21.54
N ILE A 48 5.11 10.97 20.83
CA ILE A 48 6.48 11.47 20.98
C ILE A 48 6.61 12.89 20.40
N ASN A 49 5.79 13.26 19.40
CA ASN A 49 5.84 14.59 18.79
C ASN A 49 4.91 15.63 19.49
N GLY A 50 4.06 15.18 20.42
CA GLY A 50 3.18 16.02 21.23
C GLY A 50 2.03 16.64 20.44
N ASP A 51 1.66 16.07 19.29
CA ASP A 51 0.56 16.54 18.44
C ASP A 51 -0.82 16.02 18.90
N GLY A 52 -0.83 15.07 19.85
CA GLY A 52 -2.02 14.51 20.45
C GLY A 52 -2.72 13.45 19.59
N LEU A 53 -2.13 12.99 18.49
CA LEU A 53 -2.70 12.01 17.57
C LEU A 53 -1.98 10.66 17.67
N THR A 54 -2.66 9.67 18.26
CA THR A 54 -2.17 8.29 18.31
C THR A 54 -3.17 7.33 17.66
N CYS A 55 -2.66 6.32 16.96
CA CYS A 55 -3.48 5.25 16.41
C CYS A 55 -3.45 4.06 17.38
N GLU A 56 -4.59 3.77 18.00
CA GLU A 56 -4.68 2.78 19.08
C GLU A 56 -5.52 1.56 18.69
N PHE A 57 -5.02 0.38 19.02
CA PHE A 57 -5.76 -0.88 18.98
C PHE A 57 -5.73 -1.52 20.35
N ASN A 58 -6.90 -1.65 20.97
CA ASN A 58 -7.04 -2.24 22.30
C ASN A 58 -7.40 -3.71 22.18
N THR A 59 -6.59 -4.57 22.79
CA THR A 59 -6.86 -6.01 22.91
C THR A 59 -6.93 -6.40 24.37
N VAL A 60 -7.76 -7.40 24.66
CA VAL A 60 -7.80 -8.05 25.97
C VAL A 60 -7.50 -9.52 25.76
N ASP A 61 -6.47 -10.02 26.44
CA ASP A 61 -6.20 -11.45 26.46
C ASP A 61 -7.30 -12.14 27.29
N SER A 62 -7.99 -13.10 26.68
CA SER A 62 -9.17 -13.75 27.27
C SER A 62 -8.84 -14.73 28.41
N ILE A 63 -7.57 -15.09 28.58
CA ILE A 63 -7.10 -16.07 29.57
C ILE A 63 -6.52 -15.37 30.79
N THR A 64 -5.76 -14.31 30.56
CA THR A 64 -5.03 -13.56 31.59
C THR A 64 -5.75 -12.28 32.02
N GLY A 65 -6.73 -11.80 31.23
CA GLY A 65 -7.43 -10.54 31.46
C GLY A 65 -6.53 -9.31 31.30
N VAL A 66 -5.33 -9.50 30.74
CA VAL A 66 -4.38 -8.41 30.50
C VAL A 66 -4.89 -7.56 29.35
N TRP A 67 -5.13 -6.29 29.65
CA TRP A 67 -5.37 -5.27 28.65
C TRP A 67 -4.04 -4.91 28.00
N THR A 68 -4.01 -4.90 26.67
CA THR A 68 -2.87 -4.46 25.87
C THR A 68 -3.35 -3.42 24.87
N THR A 69 -2.92 -2.19 25.08
CA THR A 69 -3.08 -1.12 24.08
C THR A 69 -1.84 -1.14 23.17
N ILE A 70 -2.09 -1.28 21.87
CA ILE A 70 -1.12 -1.15 20.80
C ILE A 70 -1.27 0.25 20.23
N ALA A 71 -0.28 1.11 20.45
CA ALA A 71 -0.28 2.48 19.94
C ALA A 71 0.78 2.65 18.85
N LEU A 72 0.41 3.31 17.77
CA LEU A 72 1.28 3.75 16.68
C LEU A 72 1.36 5.28 16.69
N ASP A 73 2.57 5.81 16.61
CA ASP A 73 2.84 7.24 16.39
C ASP A 73 3.66 7.43 15.11
N ASN A 74 3.35 8.48 14.38
CA ASN A 74 3.91 8.83 13.08
C ASN A 74 5.04 9.85 13.25
N VAL A 75 6.04 9.52 14.06
CA VAL A 75 7.20 10.39 14.37
C VAL A 75 8.22 10.33 13.25
N PRO A 76 8.42 11.36 12.39
CA PRO A 76 9.65 11.48 11.60
C PRO A 76 10.85 11.50 12.56
N PRO A 77 11.92 10.74 12.34
CA PRO A 77 13.01 10.68 13.28
C PRO A 77 13.75 12.00 13.21
N ASP A 78 14.47 12.26 14.29
CA ASP A 78 15.54 13.21 14.26
C ASP A 78 16.50 12.85 13.11
N ILE A 79 16.52 13.71 12.09
CA ILE A 79 17.42 13.63 10.93
C ILE A 79 18.91 13.61 11.31
N SER A 80 19.22 13.84 12.59
CA SER A 80 20.56 13.78 13.16
C SER A 80 21.07 12.36 13.43
N ALA A 81 20.18 11.36 13.52
CA ALA A 81 20.53 9.98 13.87
C ALA A 81 19.69 8.95 13.06
N PRO A 82 20.11 8.56 11.85
CA PRO A 82 19.49 7.45 11.14
C PRO A 82 19.59 6.16 11.99
N ASP A 83 18.50 5.39 12.03
CA ASP A 83 18.40 4.07 12.66
C ASP A 83 18.44 4.02 14.21
N GLN A 84 18.12 5.12 14.91
CA GLN A 84 18.03 5.13 16.38
C GLN A 84 16.60 5.27 16.88
N CYS A 85 16.15 4.22 17.58
CA CYS A 85 14.91 4.28 18.34
C CYS A 85 14.95 5.34 19.44
N PRO A 86 13.81 5.96 19.76
CA PRO A 86 13.70 6.87 20.90
C PRO A 86 14.17 6.21 22.20
N ASP A 87 14.56 7.03 23.19
CA ASP A 87 15.00 6.54 24.48
C ASP A 87 13.97 5.56 25.09
N HIS A 88 14.47 4.42 25.56
CA HIS A 88 13.67 3.29 26.10
C HIS A 88 12.88 2.45 25.09
N PHE A 89 13.06 2.67 23.79
CA PHE A 89 12.60 1.75 22.75
C PHE A 89 13.74 0.87 22.25
N VAL A 90 13.39 -0.32 21.79
CA VAL A 90 14.33 -1.32 21.27
C VAL A 90 14.05 -1.53 19.79
N SER A 91 15.09 -1.38 18.96
CA SER A 91 15.02 -1.73 17.55
C SER A 91 14.80 -3.23 17.41
N THR A 92 13.67 -3.61 16.82
CA THR A 92 13.23 -5.00 16.73
C THR A 92 13.03 -5.39 15.27
N PRO A 93 13.55 -6.54 14.81
CA PRO A 93 13.31 -7.02 13.45
C PRO A 93 11.81 -7.19 13.16
N TRP A 94 11.37 -6.73 12.00
CA TRP A 94 9.97 -6.77 11.57
C TRP A 94 9.84 -7.24 10.11
N PRO A 95 8.73 -7.89 9.71
CA PRO A 95 8.46 -8.15 8.31
C PRO A 95 8.39 -6.84 7.51
N CYS A 96 9.26 -6.71 6.51
CA CYS A 96 9.39 -5.46 5.75
C CYS A 96 8.06 -5.04 5.10
N GLY A 97 7.65 -3.79 5.31
CA GLY A 97 6.43 -3.24 4.68
C GLY A 97 5.12 -3.80 5.25
N VAL A 98 5.18 -4.54 6.36
CA VAL A 98 3.99 -4.90 7.15
C VAL A 98 3.81 -3.87 8.23
N THR A 99 2.61 -3.28 8.34
CA THR A 99 2.27 -2.35 9.40
C THR A 99 2.78 -2.85 10.77
N PRO A 100 3.51 -2.02 11.54
CA PRO A 100 3.69 -0.59 11.36
C PRO A 100 4.92 -0.13 10.56
N ASP A 101 5.77 -1.02 10.02
CA ASP A 101 6.96 -0.65 9.22
C ASP A 101 6.56 -0.02 7.86
N ARG A 102 6.39 1.31 7.84
CA ARG A 102 6.02 2.09 6.65
C ARG A 102 7.24 2.57 5.88
N ASN A 103 8.40 2.71 6.51
CA ASN A 103 9.64 3.14 5.86
C ASN A 103 10.48 1.99 5.25
N MET A 104 10.08 0.75 5.52
CA MET A 104 10.58 -0.48 4.91
C MET A 104 12.05 -0.76 5.19
N ASP A 105 12.53 -0.35 6.37
CA ASP A 105 13.85 -0.72 6.86
C ASP A 105 13.86 -2.10 7.56
N CYS A 106 12.69 -2.78 7.60
CA CYS A 106 12.47 -4.08 8.22
C CYS A 106 12.71 -4.07 9.74
N LYS A 107 12.55 -2.92 10.38
CA LYS A 107 12.67 -2.74 11.82
C LYS A 107 11.50 -1.91 12.32
N VAL A 108 11.18 -2.09 13.58
CA VAL A 108 10.28 -1.22 14.32
C VAL A 108 10.88 -0.97 15.70
N CYS A 109 10.57 0.18 16.27
CA CYS A 109 10.96 0.52 17.64
C CYS A 109 9.86 0.04 18.59
N MET A 110 10.18 -0.97 19.39
CA MET A 110 9.24 -1.58 20.34
C MET A 110 9.57 -1.18 21.77
N LYS A 111 8.53 -0.92 22.55
CA LYS A 111 8.63 -0.79 24.01
C LYS A 111 7.47 -1.53 24.64
N ALA A 112 7.76 -2.31 25.67
CA ALA A 112 6.74 -2.97 26.48
C ALA A 112 6.76 -2.39 27.89
N THR A 113 5.58 -2.03 28.40
CA THR A 113 5.37 -1.70 29.81
C THR A 113 4.31 -2.62 30.38
N GLN A 114 3.99 -2.47 31.67
CA GLN A 114 2.95 -3.27 32.30
C GLN A 114 1.58 -2.90 31.70
N GLY A 115 1.08 -3.73 30.77
CA GLY A 115 -0.22 -3.58 30.11
C GLY A 115 -0.22 -2.80 28.78
N HIS A 116 0.94 -2.39 28.26
CA HIS A 116 1.00 -1.69 26.97
C HIS A 116 2.17 -2.20 26.13
N VAL A 117 1.96 -2.30 24.82
CA VAL A 117 3.01 -2.58 23.84
C VAL A 117 2.98 -1.47 22.80
N PHE A 118 4.06 -0.72 22.74
CA PHE A 118 4.22 0.41 21.85
C PHE A 118 5.01 -0.02 20.63
N PHE A 119 4.51 0.35 19.44
CA PHE A 119 5.25 0.21 18.20
C PHE A 119 5.38 1.59 17.57
N VAL A 120 6.61 2.05 17.44
CA VAL A 120 6.95 3.26 16.73
C VAL A 120 7.68 2.79 15.49
N ASP A 121 7.10 3.02 14.32
CA ASP A 121 7.93 3.05 13.12
C ASP A 121 8.75 4.33 13.23
N ASP A 122 10.06 4.24 13.08
CA ASP A 122 10.96 5.37 13.35
C ASP A 122 10.80 6.51 12.33
N ASN A 123 9.82 6.39 11.39
CA ASN A 123 9.63 7.11 10.13
C ASN A 123 10.93 7.58 9.50
N ALA A 124 12.04 6.87 9.74
CA ALA A 124 13.32 7.17 9.15
C ALA A 124 13.14 6.88 7.70
N LYS A 125 12.83 7.95 6.95
CA LYS A 125 13.03 7.99 5.53
C LYS A 125 14.47 7.57 5.32
N SER A 126 14.65 6.30 5.02
CA SER A 126 15.79 5.86 4.26
C SER A 126 15.54 6.39 2.83
N GLY A 127 15.59 7.71 2.64
CA GLY A 127 15.51 8.38 1.34
C GLY A 127 14.19 8.22 0.57
N SER A 128 13.93 9.19 -0.28
CA SER A 128 13.03 8.98 -1.41
C SER A 128 13.59 7.85 -2.29
N CYS A 129 12.74 6.95 -2.77
CA CYS A 129 13.17 5.96 -3.74
C CYS A 129 13.67 6.59 -5.05
N VAL A 130 13.41 7.89 -5.29
CA VAL A 130 13.87 8.62 -6.49
C VAL A 130 15.40 8.69 -6.53
N SER A 131 16.05 8.89 -5.38
CA SER A 131 17.51 8.95 -5.31
C SER A 131 18.16 7.57 -5.19
N ASN A 132 17.41 6.54 -4.80
CA ASN A 132 17.87 5.16 -4.78
C ASN A 132 16.70 4.17 -5.00
N PRO A 133 16.37 3.85 -6.26
CA PRO A 133 15.19 3.03 -6.59
C PRO A 133 15.26 1.59 -6.08
N THR A 134 16.46 1.10 -5.78
CA THR A 134 16.68 -0.28 -5.27
C THR A 134 16.14 -0.49 -3.85
N LYS A 135 15.72 0.58 -3.18
CA LYS A 135 15.05 0.52 -1.86
C LYS A 135 13.65 -0.06 -1.91
N CYS A 136 12.93 0.10 -3.03
CA CYS A 136 11.63 -0.52 -3.18
C CYS A 136 11.83 -2.00 -3.46
N LYS A 137 11.84 -2.83 -2.42
CA LYS A 137 11.95 -4.27 -2.53
C LYS A 137 10.58 -4.89 -2.29
N ALA A 138 10.12 -5.67 -3.27
CA ALA A 138 8.89 -6.42 -3.12
C ALA A 138 8.99 -7.44 -1.97
N PRO A 139 7.90 -7.66 -1.21
CA PRO A 139 7.85 -8.65 -0.14
C PRO A 139 7.96 -10.09 -0.68
N ASP A 140 7.52 -10.31 -1.90
CA ASP A 140 7.52 -11.59 -2.62
C ASP A 140 7.71 -11.37 -4.13
N LYS A 141 7.77 -12.45 -4.90
CA LYS A 141 7.89 -12.37 -6.37
C LYS A 141 6.55 -12.14 -7.09
N CYS A 142 5.45 -12.09 -6.36
CA CYS A 142 4.11 -11.81 -6.86
C CYS A 142 3.68 -10.37 -6.63
N THR A 143 4.62 -9.52 -6.23
CA THR A 143 4.41 -8.10 -6.04
C THR A 143 5.48 -7.37 -6.83
N VAL A 144 5.07 -6.45 -7.69
CA VAL A 144 5.98 -5.54 -8.38
C VAL A 144 6.13 -4.31 -7.52
N ALA A 145 7.36 -4.03 -7.10
CA ALA A 145 7.72 -2.79 -6.41
C ALA A 145 8.25 -1.78 -7.43
N ALA A 146 7.72 -0.56 -7.39
CA ALA A 146 8.15 0.55 -8.23
C ALA A 146 8.31 1.81 -7.39
N CYS A 147 9.16 2.73 -7.84
CA CYS A 147 9.27 4.05 -7.25
C CYS A 147 8.37 5.04 -8.01
N ASP A 148 7.45 5.72 -7.32
CA ASP A 148 6.76 6.88 -7.88
C ASP A 148 7.74 8.06 -7.93
N ALA A 149 8.05 8.49 -9.15
CA ALA A 149 8.99 9.57 -9.40
C ALA A 149 8.54 10.95 -8.87
N THR A 150 7.23 11.13 -8.66
CA THR A 150 6.62 12.40 -8.24
C THR A 150 6.56 12.51 -6.72
N THR A 151 6.07 11.46 -6.06
CA THR A 151 5.90 11.45 -4.61
C THR A 151 7.14 10.97 -3.89
N GLY A 152 8.00 10.22 -4.59
CA GLY A 152 9.18 9.62 -4.01
C GLY A 152 8.89 8.42 -3.11
N LEU A 153 7.70 7.84 -3.24
CA LEU A 153 7.20 6.71 -2.45
C LEU A 153 7.24 5.41 -3.26
N CYS A 154 7.39 4.28 -2.57
CA CYS A 154 7.28 2.97 -3.19
C CYS A 154 5.80 2.61 -3.44
N VAL A 155 5.51 2.11 -4.64
CA VAL A 155 4.21 1.61 -5.07
C VAL A 155 4.31 0.11 -5.30
N PHE A 156 3.36 -0.64 -4.75
CA PHE A 156 3.31 -2.10 -4.84
C PHE A 156 2.10 -2.52 -5.65
N THR A 157 2.33 -3.27 -6.72
CA THR A 157 1.27 -3.77 -7.59
C THR A 157 1.29 -5.30 -7.56
N PRO A 158 0.18 -5.96 -7.17
CA PRO A 158 0.12 -7.41 -7.20
C PRO A 158 0.17 -7.93 -8.64
N VAL A 159 0.88 -9.04 -8.84
CA VAL A 159 0.88 -9.79 -10.10
C VAL A 159 -0.49 -10.43 -10.29
N VAL A 160 -1.16 -10.08 -11.39
CA VAL A 160 -2.45 -10.64 -11.77
C VAL A 160 -2.23 -11.74 -12.81
N CYS A 161 -2.56 -12.98 -12.44
CA CYS A 161 -2.49 -14.12 -13.34
C CYS A 161 -3.81 -14.26 -14.11
N THR A 162 -3.81 -13.91 -15.39
CA THR A 162 -4.98 -14.08 -16.27
C THR A 162 -5.05 -15.49 -16.84
N ALA A 163 -6.24 -15.89 -17.32
CA ALA A 163 -6.37 -17.11 -18.12
C ALA A 163 -5.47 -17.01 -19.37
N SER A 164 -4.80 -18.11 -19.72
CA SER A 164 -3.93 -18.18 -20.90
C SER A 164 -4.71 -18.32 -22.20
N ASP A 165 -5.83 -19.05 -22.16
CA ASP A 165 -6.76 -19.26 -23.26
C ASP A 165 -8.18 -19.58 -22.74
N GLN A 166 -9.09 -19.99 -23.63
CA GLN A 166 -10.48 -20.33 -23.29
C GLN A 166 -10.62 -21.59 -22.41
N CYS A 167 -9.60 -22.44 -22.39
CA CYS A 167 -9.58 -23.71 -21.67
C CYS A 167 -8.70 -23.70 -20.43
N HIS A 168 -8.29 -22.52 -19.97
CA HIS A 168 -7.64 -22.32 -18.69
C HIS A 168 -8.36 -21.22 -17.90
N VAL A 169 -8.31 -21.32 -16.58
CA VAL A 169 -8.84 -20.28 -15.68
C VAL A 169 -7.70 -19.40 -15.19
N PRO A 170 -7.99 -18.18 -14.67
CA PRO A 170 -6.99 -17.37 -13.99
C PRO A 170 -6.21 -18.18 -12.96
N GLY A 171 -4.89 -18.12 -13.07
CA GLY A 171 -3.99 -18.81 -12.15
C GLY A 171 -3.81 -18.08 -10.82
N THR A 172 -2.98 -18.67 -9.98
CA THR A 172 -2.43 -18.06 -8.77
C THR A 172 -0.93 -17.85 -8.96
N CYS A 173 -0.41 -16.72 -8.49
CA CYS A 173 1.02 -16.46 -8.52
C CYS A 173 1.71 -17.17 -7.35
N ASP A 174 2.77 -17.92 -7.65
CA ASP A 174 3.61 -18.56 -6.64
C ASP A 174 4.57 -17.54 -6.00
N LEU A 175 4.45 -17.31 -4.69
CA LEU A 175 5.18 -16.25 -3.97
C LEU A 175 6.71 -16.40 -4.04
N ALA A 176 7.23 -17.63 -4.20
CA ALA A 176 8.66 -17.93 -4.18
C ALA A 176 9.31 -17.79 -5.57
N THR A 177 8.56 -18.04 -6.64
CA THR A 177 9.05 -18.08 -8.02
C THR A 177 8.52 -16.93 -8.89
N GLY A 178 7.39 -16.34 -8.52
CA GLY A 178 6.67 -15.33 -9.30
C GLY A 178 5.95 -15.91 -10.52
N GLN A 179 5.87 -17.24 -10.63
CA GLN A 179 5.24 -17.92 -11.75
C GLN A 179 3.73 -18.03 -11.51
N CYS A 180 2.95 -17.70 -12.54
CA CYS A 180 1.52 -17.97 -12.54
C CYS A 180 1.27 -19.45 -12.81
N SER A 181 0.42 -20.07 -11.99
CA SER A 181 -0.13 -21.38 -12.34
C SER A 181 -1.04 -21.27 -13.57
N ASN A 182 -1.30 -22.40 -14.23
CA ASN A 182 -2.16 -22.47 -15.41
C ASN A 182 -3.18 -23.61 -15.27
N PRO A 183 -4.20 -23.47 -14.41
CA PRO A 183 -5.16 -24.53 -14.15
C PRO A 183 -6.09 -24.72 -15.36
N PRO A 184 -6.39 -25.96 -15.76
CA PRO A 184 -7.36 -26.20 -16.82
C PRO A 184 -8.75 -25.75 -16.35
N ALA A 185 -9.52 -25.18 -17.29
CA ALA A 185 -10.95 -24.98 -17.09
C ALA A 185 -11.66 -26.33 -16.95
N PRO A 186 -12.85 -26.37 -16.31
CA PRO A 186 -13.61 -27.61 -16.19
C PRO A 186 -13.86 -28.26 -17.56
N ASP A 187 -13.75 -29.59 -17.61
CA ASP A 187 -14.10 -30.34 -18.80
C ASP A 187 -15.53 -30.01 -19.25
N GLY A 188 -15.73 -29.84 -20.55
CA GLY A 188 -17.01 -29.41 -21.12
C GLY A 188 -17.20 -27.89 -21.20
N THR A 189 -16.27 -27.07 -20.69
CA THR A 189 -16.30 -25.61 -20.90
C THR A 189 -16.28 -25.31 -22.40
N ALA A 190 -17.19 -24.46 -22.87
CA ALA A 190 -17.27 -24.12 -24.29
C ALA A 190 -16.01 -23.36 -24.73
N CYS A 191 -15.44 -23.78 -25.86
CA CYS A 191 -14.31 -23.12 -26.50
C CYS A 191 -14.47 -23.16 -28.03
N ASN A 192 -13.50 -22.61 -28.75
CA ASN A 192 -13.48 -22.62 -30.20
C ASN A 192 -12.05 -22.91 -30.69
N ASP A 193 -11.85 -24.01 -31.40
CA ASP A 193 -10.55 -24.41 -31.94
C ASP A 193 -10.26 -23.80 -33.33
N GLY A 194 -11.18 -22.97 -33.84
CA GLY A 194 -11.15 -22.36 -35.15
C GLY A 194 -11.99 -23.10 -36.20
N ASN A 195 -12.46 -24.31 -35.91
CA ASN A 195 -13.33 -25.09 -36.80
C ASN A 195 -14.79 -24.67 -36.63
N LEU A 196 -15.31 -23.97 -37.64
CA LEU A 196 -16.71 -23.51 -37.64
C LEU A 196 -17.71 -24.65 -37.78
N CYS A 197 -17.27 -25.85 -38.17
CA CYS A 197 -18.12 -27.03 -38.32
C CYS A 197 -18.29 -27.82 -37.03
N THR A 198 -17.66 -27.45 -35.92
CA THR A 198 -17.77 -28.18 -34.65
C THR A 198 -18.17 -27.23 -33.52
N PHE A 199 -18.94 -27.74 -32.58
CA PHE A 199 -19.00 -27.20 -31.22
C PHE A 199 -17.85 -27.85 -30.47
N ASP A 200 -17.02 -27.01 -29.85
CA ASP A 200 -15.83 -27.46 -29.18
C ASP A 200 -15.99 -27.26 -27.67
N ASN A 201 -15.31 -28.12 -26.93
CA ASN A 201 -15.23 -28.00 -25.50
C ASN A 201 -13.82 -28.28 -25.00
N CYS A 202 -13.54 -27.78 -23.81
CA CYS A 202 -12.29 -28.02 -23.13
C CYS A 202 -12.28 -29.46 -22.60
N GLN A 203 -11.18 -30.16 -22.87
CA GLN A 203 -10.88 -31.47 -22.32
C GLN A 203 -9.43 -31.47 -21.84
N ALA A 204 -9.22 -31.60 -20.53
CA ALA A 204 -7.90 -31.55 -19.90
C ALA A 204 -7.05 -30.34 -20.32
N GLY A 205 -7.67 -29.16 -20.42
CA GLY A 205 -7.01 -27.90 -20.78
C GLY A 205 -6.79 -27.68 -22.29
N MET A 206 -7.24 -28.60 -23.15
CA MET A 206 -7.20 -28.42 -24.60
C MET A 206 -8.60 -28.18 -25.16
N CYS A 207 -8.72 -27.26 -26.11
CA CYS A 207 -9.96 -27.11 -26.85
C CYS A 207 -10.07 -28.22 -27.90
N THR A 208 -11.12 -29.04 -27.81
CA THR A 208 -11.32 -30.22 -28.66
C THR A 208 -12.71 -30.24 -29.28
N PRO A 209 -12.86 -30.74 -30.52
CA PRO A 209 -14.17 -30.97 -31.13
C PRO A 209 -15.04 -31.91 -30.30
N PHE A 210 -16.27 -31.47 -29.99
CA PHE A 210 -17.24 -32.27 -29.24
C PHE A 210 -18.38 -32.78 -30.12
N ILE A 211 -19.09 -31.88 -30.81
CA ILE A 211 -20.25 -32.21 -31.65
C ILE A 211 -20.13 -31.50 -33.00
N GLY A 212 -20.39 -32.21 -34.09
CA GLY A 212 -20.48 -31.62 -35.42
C GLY A 212 -21.70 -30.68 -35.55
N LYS A 213 -21.47 -29.47 -36.04
CA LYS A 213 -22.50 -28.52 -36.47
C LYS A 213 -23.05 -28.94 -37.83
N THR A 214 -24.34 -28.70 -38.05
CA THR A 214 -24.96 -28.85 -39.37
C THR A 214 -24.65 -27.62 -40.23
N CYS A 215 -23.81 -27.80 -41.25
CA CYS A 215 -23.52 -26.79 -42.27
C CYS A 215 -24.44 -26.97 -43.50
N PRO A 216 -24.94 -25.90 -44.14
CA PRO A 216 -25.88 -25.97 -45.27
C PRO A 216 -25.42 -26.80 -46.48
N ALA A 217 -24.14 -26.72 -46.87
CA ALA A 217 -23.53 -27.50 -47.95
C ALA A 217 -22.39 -28.42 -47.46
N GLY A 218 -22.37 -28.73 -46.17
CA GLY A 218 -21.35 -29.56 -45.53
C GLY A 218 -20.16 -28.76 -45.00
N CYS A 219 -19.22 -29.49 -44.41
CA CYS A 219 -17.99 -28.94 -43.86
C CYS A 219 -16.83 -29.17 -44.83
N ASP A 220 -16.05 -28.13 -45.11
CA ASP A 220 -14.77 -28.29 -45.80
C ASP A 220 -13.71 -28.85 -44.84
N PRO A 221 -13.22 -30.09 -45.05
CA PRO A 221 -12.21 -30.69 -44.18
C PRO A 221 -10.84 -29.99 -44.26
N ALA A 222 -10.58 -29.20 -45.31
CA ALA A 222 -9.33 -28.47 -45.46
C ALA A 222 -9.32 -27.14 -44.70
N THR A 223 -10.47 -26.47 -44.57
CA THR A 223 -10.57 -25.12 -43.98
C THR A 223 -11.36 -25.07 -42.68
N GLY A 224 -12.14 -26.10 -42.33
CA GLY A 224 -13.02 -26.09 -41.16
C GLY A 224 -14.16 -25.08 -41.28
N MET A 225 -14.48 -24.63 -42.51
CA MET A 225 -15.56 -23.68 -42.77
C MET A 225 -16.84 -24.40 -43.19
N CYS A 226 -17.99 -23.88 -42.74
CA CYS A 226 -19.27 -24.25 -43.31
C CYS A 226 -19.41 -23.67 -44.72
N MET A 227 -19.75 -24.52 -45.69
CA MET A 227 -20.08 -24.13 -47.06
C MET A 227 -21.60 -24.09 -47.27
#